data_AF-A0A3A9Y5U2-F1
#
_entry.id   AF-A0A3A9Y5U2-F1
#
_cell.length_a   1.000
_cell.length_b   1.000
_cell.length_c   1.000
_cell.angle_alpha   90.00
_cell.angle_beta   90.00
_cell.angle_gamma   90.00
#
_symmetry.space_group_name_H-M   'P 1'
#
loop_
_entity.id
_entity.type
_entity.pdbx_description
1 polymer ?
#
loop_
_entity_poly.entity_id
_entity_poly.type
_entity_poly.pdbx_seq_one_letter_code
_entity_poly.pdbx_strand_id
1 'polypeptide(L)'
;MNKLMYIGLIAILFSCKSNSIAQENAKNKTEKPKVEKPKFGDTNNGDMPKPNVFTQNQIAPNTIHLTVEVMELYSNKLICDVSQEAAVNVKIKEIKGSGSGLVNRVSINKEIILALRKGISKDITYLKSKLSKDIFIIIREKPCMNFNQTMYEIVGYEYRQ
;
A
#
# COMPACT_ATOMS: atom_id res chain seq x y z
N MET A 1 -26.32 -43.39 -25.92
CA MET A 1 -26.39 -41.92 -25.77
C MET A 1 -25.13 -41.45 -25.05
N ASN A 2 -24.60 -40.25 -25.35
CA ASN A 2 -23.46 -39.58 -24.67
C ASN A 2 -22.03 -39.78 -25.21
N LYS A 3 -21.82 -39.67 -26.53
CA LYS A 3 -20.52 -39.20 -27.07
C LYS A 3 -20.67 -38.10 -28.11
N LEU A 4 -21.75 -38.11 -28.89
CA LEU A 4 -22.08 -37.05 -29.85
C LEU A 4 -22.46 -35.71 -29.21
N MET A 5 -22.89 -35.71 -27.94
CA MET A 5 -23.26 -34.49 -27.22
C MET A 5 -22.05 -33.62 -26.81
N TYR A 6 -20.85 -34.21 -26.69
CA TYR A 6 -19.64 -33.47 -26.31
C TYR A 6 -19.03 -32.67 -27.47
N ILE A 7 -19.18 -33.15 -28.71
CA ILE A 7 -18.63 -32.49 -29.89
C ILE A 7 -19.42 -31.21 -30.23
N GLY A 8 -20.73 -31.20 -29.98
CA GLY A 8 -21.56 -30.00 -30.16
C GLY A 8 -21.25 -28.86 -29.18
N LEU A 9 -20.79 -29.20 -27.97
CA LEU A 9 -20.53 -28.22 -26.90
C LEU A 9 -19.22 -27.44 -27.10
N ILE A 10 -18.23 -28.03 -27.79
CA ILE A 10 -16.95 -27.36 -28.11
C ILE A 10 -17.12 -26.31 -29.21
N ALA A 11 -18.07 -26.48 -30.13
CA ALA A 11 -18.31 -25.52 -31.21
C ALA A 11 -18.92 -24.19 -30.72
N ILE A 12 -19.62 -24.20 -29.59
CA ILE A 12 -20.29 -23.00 -29.04
C ILE A 12 -19.28 -22.06 -28.35
N LEU A 13 -18.17 -22.59 -27.81
CA LEU A 13 -17.19 -21.81 -27.05
C LEU A 13 -16.20 -21.00 -27.91
N PHE A 14 -16.14 -21.22 -29.22
CA PHE A 14 -15.32 -20.41 -30.15
C PHE A 14 -16.05 -19.20 -30.75
N SER A 15 -17.26 -18.89 -30.27
CA SER A 15 -18.04 -17.73 -30.73
C SER A 15 -17.73 -16.42 -29.96
N CYS A 16 -16.69 -16.40 -29.12
CA CYS A 16 -16.11 -15.16 -28.62
C CYS A 16 -15.41 -14.44 -29.78
N LYS A 17 -16.23 -13.71 -30.53
CA LYS A 17 -15.89 -12.70 -31.53
C LYS A 17 -14.75 -11.83 -30.95
N SER A 18 -13.52 -12.08 -31.38
CA SER A 18 -12.42 -11.15 -31.17
C SER A 18 -12.86 -9.81 -31.76
N ASN A 19 -13.18 -8.84 -30.90
CA ASN A 19 -13.18 -7.43 -31.29
C ASN A 19 -11.72 -7.04 -31.54
N SER A 20 -11.16 -7.55 -32.63
CA SER A 20 -9.98 -6.99 -33.24
C SER A 20 -10.45 -5.66 -33.81
N ILE A 21 -10.02 -4.58 -33.17
CA ILE A 21 -10.19 -3.23 -33.69
C ILE A 21 -9.31 -3.18 -34.94
N ALA A 22 -9.92 -3.56 -36.08
CA ALA A 22 -9.41 -3.26 -37.39
C ALA A 22 -9.47 -1.74 -37.54
N GLN A 23 -8.34 -1.08 -37.33
CA GLN A 23 -8.13 0.28 -37.80
C GLN A 23 -8.24 0.23 -39.32
N GLU A 24 -9.43 0.52 -39.83
CA GLU A 24 -9.67 0.75 -41.25
C GLU A 24 -8.75 1.86 -41.75
N ASN A 25 -8.17 1.59 -42.91
CA ASN A 25 -7.45 2.56 -43.72
C ASN A 25 -8.41 3.65 -44.22
N ALA A 26 -8.63 4.69 -43.42
CA ALA A 26 -9.08 5.97 -43.95
C ALA A 26 -7.87 6.69 -44.58
N LYS A 27 -7.66 6.47 -45.89
CA LYS A 27 -6.91 7.40 -46.73
C LYS A 27 -7.66 8.74 -46.74
N ASN A 28 -7.37 9.60 -45.78
CA ASN A 28 -7.75 11.01 -45.85
C ASN A 28 -6.51 11.87 -45.62
N LYS A 29 -6.15 12.64 -46.65
CA LYS A 29 -5.10 13.64 -46.60
C LYS A 29 -5.52 14.73 -45.62
N THR A 30 -5.00 14.66 -44.41
CA THR A 30 -4.95 15.81 -43.50
C THR A 30 -3.68 15.65 -42.69
N GLU A 31 -2.87 16.70 -42.67
CA GLU A 31 -1.56 16.76 -42.03
C GLU A 31 -1.60 16.11 -40.65
N LYS A 32 -0.74 15.12 -40.44
CA LYS A 32 -0.46 14.63 -39.09
C LYS A 32 0.00 15.85 -38.28
N PRO A 33 -0.64 16.23 -37.17
CA PRO A 33 0.01 17.16 -36.26
C PRO A 33 1.32 16.48 -35.88
N LYS A 34 2.43 17.20 -36.04
CA LYS A 34 3.76 16.73 -35.64
C LYS A 34 3.70 16.53 -34.13
N VAL A 35 3.34 15.32 -33.70
CA VAL A 35 3.37 14.93 -32.30
C VAL A 35 4.84 14.94 -31.92
N GLU A 36 5.28 16.03 -31.31
CA GLU A 36 6.55 16.07 -30.60
C GLU A 36 6.45 14.98 -29.53
N LYS A 37 7.24 13.91 -29.71
CA LYS A 37 7.49 12.98 -28.62
C LYS A 37 8.00 13.82 -27.44
N PRO A 38 7.43 13.71 -26.23
CA PRO A 38 7.99 14.40 -25.09
C PRO A 38 9.46 13.97 -24.99
N LYS A 39 10.37 14.95 -25.05
CA LYS A 39 11.80 14.71 -24.86
C LYS A 39 11.98 14.18 -23.45
N PHE A 40 12.07 12.87 -23.30
CA PHE A 40 12.56 12.27 -22.06
C PHE A 40 14.06 12.54 -21.99
N GLY A 41 14.43 13.50 -21.13
CA GLY A 41 15.81 13.82 -20.83
C GLY A 41 16.26 15.17 -21.37
N ASP A 42 15.68 16.27 -20.87
CA ASP A 42 16.41 17.54 -20.78
C ASP A 42 17.10 17.57 -19.42
N THR A 43 18.42 17.40 -19.42
CA THR A 43 19.29 17.30 -18.24
C THR A 43 19.53 18.64 -17.54
N ASN A 44 18.75 19.68 -17.87
CA ASN A 44 18.94 21.05 -17.39
C ASN A 44 17.77 21.58 -16.54
N ASN A 45 17.07 20.72 -15.82
CA ASN A 45 16.09 21.15 -14.82
C ASN A 45 16.62 20.85 -13.41
N GLY A 46 17.38 21.81 -12.86
CA GLY A 46 17.64 21.91 -11.42
C GLY A 46 16.37 22.10 -10.57
N ASP A 47 15.22 22.29 -11.24
CA ASP A 47 13.90 22.50 -10.64
C ASP A 47 12.96 21.31 -10.87
N MET A 48 13.48 20.09 -11.09
CA MET A 48 12.63 18.92 -10.86
C MET A 48 12.41 18.88 -9.34
N PRO A 49 11.19 19.12 -8.82
CA PRO A 49 10.97 18.95 -7.40
C PRO A 49 11.37 17.53 -7.10
N LYS A 50 12.46 17.36 -6.33
CA LYS A 50 12.84 16.07 -5.77
C LYS A 50 11.53 15.49 -5.26
N PRO A 51 11.08 14.31 -5.70
CA PRO A 51 9.80 13.79 -5.28
C PRO A 51 9.85 13.80 -3.76
N ASN A 52 9.11 14.74 -3.18
CA ASN A 52 8.83 14.71 -1.77
C ASN A 52 8.05 13.42 -1.68
N VAL A 53 8.68 12.38 -1.13
CA VAL A 53 8.16 11.01 -1.06
C VAL A 53 6.78 10.96 -0.36
N PHE A 54 6.35 12.09 0.19
CA PHE A 54 5.05 12.35 0.78
C PHE A 54 4.40 13.60 0.16
N THR A 55 4.00 13.56 -1.11
CA THR A 55 2.88 14.41 -1.53
C THR A 55 1.65 13.92 -0.77
N GLN A 56 1.10 14.80 0.06
CA GLN A 56 0.19 14.56 1.19
C GLN A 56 -1.11 13.77 0.91
N ASN A 57 -1.35 13.29 -0.31
CA ASN A 57 -2.60 12.60 -0.70
C ASN A 57 -2.41 11.20 -1.30
N GLN A 58 -1.18 10.71 -1.49
CA GLN A 58 -0.98 9.34 -2.00
C GLN A 58 -0.72 8.38 -0.85
N ILE A 59 -1.77 7.65 -0.44
CA ILE A 59 -1.68 6.57 0.52
C ILE A 59 -1.25 5.30 -0.22
N ALA A 60 -0.12 4.73 0.18
CA ALA A 60 0.40 3.52 -0.45
C ALA A 60 -0.54 2.32 -0.23
N PRO A 61 -0.59 1.35 -1.16
CA PRO A 61 -1.33 0.11 -0.95
C PRO A 61 -0.89 -0.60 0.33
N ASN A 62 -1.83 -1.28 0.99
CA ASN A 62 -1.63 -2.01 2.24
C ASN A 62 -1.07 -1.15 3.40
N THR A 63 -1.20 0.17 3.32
CA THR A 63 -0.81 1.07 4.42
C THR A 63 -1.99 1.84 5.00
N ILE A 64 -1.85 2.23 6.26
CA ILE A 64 -2.82 3.03 6.99
C ILE A 64 -2.09 4.19 7.67
N HIS A 65 -2.63 5.39 7.50
CA HIS A 65 -2.12 6.61 8.10
C HIS A 65 -2.95 6.90 9.36
N LEU A 66 -2.31 6.90 10.52
CA LEU A 66 -2.98 6.96 11.82
C LEU A 66 -2.39 8.06 12.70
N THR A 67 -3.26 8.67 13.51
CA THR A 67 -2.83 9.35 14.73
C THR A 67 -3.09 8.41 15.90
N VAL A 68 -2.04 8.12 16.66
CA VAL A 68 -2.10 7.18 17.78
C VAL A 68 -1.46 7.75 19.03
N GLU A 69 -1.90 7.25 20.18
CA GLU A 69 -1.26 7.47 21.46
C GLU A 69 -0.41 6.24 21.82
N VAL A 70 0.87 6.46 22.10
CA VAL A 70 1.77 5.37 22.53
C VAL A 70 1.49 5.00 23.98
N MET A 71 1.06 3.77 24.20
CA MET A 71 0.67 3.26 25.53
C MET A 71 1.86 2.55 26.21
N GLU A 72 2.48 1.60 25.50
CA GLU A 72 3.51 0.74 26.08
C GLU A 72 4.51 0.29 25.00
N LEU A 73 5.74 0.02 25.40
CA LEU A 73 6.80 -0.52 24.54
C LEU A 73 7.24 -1.88 25.06
N TYR A 74 7.28 -2.86 24.17
CA TYR A 74 7.77 -4.21 24.45
C TYR A 74 9.14 -4.43 23.83
N SER A 75 10.01 -5.09 24.57
CA SER A 75 11.22 -5.71 24.04
C SER A 75 10.97 -7.19 23.79
N ASN A 76 11.43 -7.73 22.66
CA ASN A 76 11.34 -9.16 22.33
C ASN A 76 9.91 -9.73 22.39
N LYS A 77 8.98 -9.14 21.61
CA LYS A 77 7.58 -9.58 21.56
C LYS A 77 7.37 -10.55 20.40
N LEU A 78 6.70 -11.67 20.65
CA LEU A 78 6.26 -12.56 19.59
C LEU A 78 4.98 -12.01 18.94
N ILE A 79 5.02 -11.76 17.64
CA ILE A 79 3.85 -11.37 16.84
C ILE A 79 3.78 -12.31 15.65
N CYS A 80 2.68 -13.06 15.54
CA CYS A 80 2.48 -14.05 14.48
C CYS A 80 3.64 -15.05 14.35
N ASP A 81 4.05 -15.62 15.49
CA ASP A 81 5.15 -16.58 15.60
C ASP A 81 6.53 -16.04 15.17
N VAL A 82 6.63 -14.74 14.88
CA VAL A 82 7.88 -14.05 14.58
C VAL A 82 8.29 -13.20 15.78
N SER A 83 9.49 -13.45 16.30
CA SER A 83 10.08 -12.62 17.35
C SER A 83 10.46 -11.24 16.80
N GLN A 84 9.86 -10.20 17.36
CA GLN A 84 10.15 -8.80 17.08
C GLN A 84 11.08 -8.25 18.16
N GLU A 85 12.20 -7.65 17.74
CA GLU A 85 13.16 -7.00 18.65
C GLU A 85 12.45 -5.94 19.53
N ALA A 86 11.51 -5.21 18.94
CA ALA A 86 10.65 -4.28 19.64
C ALA A 86 9.23 -4.27 19.04
N ALA A 87 8.27 -4.01 19.91
CA ALA A 87 6.88 -3.75 19.53
C ALA A 87 6.32 -2.61 20.39
N VAL A 88 5.25 -1.97 19.92
CA VAL A 88 4.60 -0.88 20.64
C VAL A 88 3.10 -1.12 20.70
N ASN A 89 2.51 -1.04 21.88
CA ASN A 89 1.06 -0.97 22.05
C ASN A 89 0.63 0.48 21.87
N VAL A 90 -0.33 0.70 20.98
CA VAL A 90 -0.85 2.04 20.69
C VAL A 90 -2.37 2.06 20.72
N LYS A 91 -2.93 3.17 21.16
CA LYS A 91 -4.36 3.45 21.08
C LYS A 91 -4.64 4.36 19.90
N ILE A 92 -5.59 3.98 19.05
CA ILE A 92 -5.88 4.72 17.82
C ILE A 92 -6.79 5.90 18.13
N LYS A 93 -6.34 7.12 17.85
CA LYS A 93 -7.14 8.34 18.03
C LYS A 93 -7.86 8.72 16.75
N GLU A 94 -7.16 8.62 15.62
CA GLU A 94 -7.69 9.06 14.33
C GLU A 94 -7.14 8.19 13.20
N ILE A 95 -7.98 7.96 12.18
CA ILE A 95 -7.58 7.32 10.91
C ILE A 95 -7.60 8.41 9.84
N LYS A 96 -6.43 8.85 9.40
CA LYS A 96 -6.29 9.88 8.35
C LYS A 96 -6.57 9.32 6.95
N GLY A 97 -6.32 8.04 6.76
CA GLY A 97 -6.72 7.33 5.56
C GLY A 97 -6.11 5.94 5.44
N SER A 98 -6.56 5.22 4.42
CA SER A 98 -6.25 3.82 4.19
C SER A 98 -6.00 3.56 2.71
N GLY A 99 -4.94 2.82 2.42
CA GLY A 99 -4.65 2.35 1.08
C GLY A 99 -5.59 1.23 0.65
N SER A 100 -5.60 0.92 -0.64
CA SER A 100 -6.26 -0.26 -1.17
C SER A 100 -5.58 -1.55 -0.69
N GLY A 101 -6.31 -2.66 -0.73
CA GLY A 101 -5.75 -4.00 -0.45
C GLY A 101 -5.68 -4.40 1.02
N LEU A 102 -6.19 -3.56 1.94
CA LEU A 102 -6.29 -3.91 3.35
C LEU A 102 -7.32 -5.01 3.56
N VAL A 103 -6.92 -6.06 4.26
CA VAL A 103 -7.74 -7.22 4.60
C VAL A 103 -8.51 -6.94 5.89
N ASN A 104 -7.85 -6.37 6.89
CA ASN A 104 -8.43 -6.07 8.19
C ASN A 104 -8.68 -4.58 8.39
N ARG A 105 -9.90 -4.28 8.88
CA ARG A 105 -10.27 -2.93 9.27
C ARG A 105 -9.76 -2.63 10.67
N VAL A 106 -9.02 -1.53 10.75
CA VAL A 106 -8.61 -0.89 12.00
C VAL A 106 -9.70 0.11 12.42
N SER A 107 -9.89 0.32 13.72
CA SER A 107 -10.96 1.18 14.25
C SER A 107 -10.44 2.16 15.30
N ILE A 108 -11.08 3.33 15.37
CA ILE A 108 -10.79 4.36 16.38
C ILE A 108 -11.05 3.80 17.79
N ASN A 109 -10.27 4.25 18.76
CA ASN A 109 -10.25 3.82 20.17
C ASN A 109 -9.84 2.37 20.42
N LYS A 110 -9.46 1.62 19.38
CA LYS A 110 -8.92 0.27 19.52
C LYS A 110 -7.43 0.34 19.90
N GLU A 111 -7.02 -0.61 20.74
CA GLU A 111 -5.61 -0.86 21.03
C GLU A 111 -5.06 -1.91 20.08
N ILE A 112 -3.88 -1.64 19.50
CA ILE A 112 -3.20 -2.57 18.62
C ILE A 112 -1.71 -2.61 18.94
N ILE A 113 -1.12 -3.79 18.78
CA ILE A 113 0.33 -3.98 18.88
C ILE A 113 0.92 -3.85 17.49
N LEU A 114 1.90 -2.95 17.36
CA LEU A 114 2.63 -2.70 16.14
C LEU A 114 4.06 -3.23 16.26
N ALA A 115 4.51 -3.98 15.26
CA ALA A 115 5.90 -4.40 15.13
C ALA A 115 6.76 -3.21 14.67
N LEU A 116 7.91 -3.03 15.31
CA LEU A 116 8.94 -2.13 14.80
C LEU A 116 9.82 -2.91 13.82
N ARG A 117 10.16 -2.28 12.70
CA ARG A 117 11.08 -2.87 11.73
C ARG A 117 12.47 -3.05 12.36
N LYS A 118 13.15 -4.15 12.03
CA LYS A 118 14.53 -4.41 12.47
C LYS A 118 15.48 -3.28 12.06
N GLY A 119 16.41 -2.94 12.95
CA GLY A 119 17.47 -1.96 12.68
C GLY A 119 17.12 -0.51 13.01
N ILE A 120 16.02 -0.24 13.72
CA ILE A 120 15.63 1.13 14.07
C ILE A 120 15.65 1.41 15.57
N SER A 121 16.84 1.36 16.16
CA SER A 121 17.07 1.73 17.57
C SER A 121 16.71 3.19 17.88
N LYS A 122 16.83 4.08 16.89
CA LYS A 122 16.42 5.50 16.99
C LYS A 122 14.90 5.65 17.20
N ASP A 123 14.11 4.73 16.64
CA ASP A 123 12.64 4.77 16.76
C ASP A 123 12.20 4.44 18.18
N ILE A 124 12.87 3.49 18.83
CA ILE A 124 12.53 3.10 20.20
C ILE A 124 12.74 4.27 21.14
N THR A 125 13.88 4.97 21.05
CA THR A 125 14.16 6.14 21.90
C THR A 125 13.16 7.27 21.63
N TYR A 126 12.83 7.53 20.36
CA TYR A 126 11.83 8.53 20.00
C TYR A 126 10.44 8.17 20.55
N LEU A 127 9.97 6.95 20.32
CA LEU A 127 8.67 6.47 20.82
C LEU A 127 8.61 6.49 22.35
N LYS A 128 9.72 6.16 23.05
CA LYS A 128 9.83 6.34 24.51
C LYS A 128 9.62 7.80 24.92
N SER A 129 10.24 8.74 24.21
CA SER A 129 10.07 10.18 24.51
C SER A 129 8.67 10.73 24.20
N LYS A 130 7.87 9.98 23.43
CA LYS A 130 6.51 10.32 23.01
C LYS A 130 5.44 9.42 23.66
N LEU A 131 5.77 8.71 24.73
CA LEU A 131 4.79 8.03 25.58
C LEU A 131 3.67 9.00 25.99
N SER A 132 2.42 8.54 25.88
CA SER A 132 1.21 9.32 26.15
C SER A 132 1.07 10.62 25.34
N LYS A 133 1.74 10.70 24.18
CA LYS A 133 1.56 11.80 23.23
C LYS A 133 0.99 11.27 21.93
N ASP A 134 0.20 12.12 21.27
CA ASP A 134 -0.32 11.83 19.95
C ASP A 134 0.81 11.92 18.92
N ILE A 135 1.00 10.84 18.16
CA ILE A 135 1.97 10.74 17.09
C ILE A 135 1.28 10.31 15.81
N PHE A 136 1.74 10.85 14.68
CA PHE A 136 1.34 10.38 13.37
C PHE A 136 2.26 9.23 12.94
N ILE A 137 1.65 8.10 12.59
CA ILE A 137 2.35 6.90 12.15
C ILE A 137 1.75 6.37 10.86
N ILE A 138 2.60 5.74 10.07
CA ILE A 138 2.21 4.97 8.90
C ILE A 138 2.51 3.51 9.22
N ILE A 139 1.46 2.70 9.18
CA ILE A 139 1.56 1.25 9.38
C ILE A 139 1.31 0.52 8.07
N ARG A 140 1.95 -0.62 7.91
CA ARG A 140 1.71 -1.57 6.82
C ARG A 140 1.08 -2.82 7.37
N GLU A 141 0.02 -3.27 6.71
CA GLU A 141 -0.60 -4.54 6.98
C GLU A 141 0.21 -5.69 6.37
N LYS A 142 0.45 -6.74 7.16
CA LYS A 142 1.04 -8.00 6.71
C LYS A 142 0.18 -9.16 7.22
N PRO A 143 -0.39 -10.01 6.34
CA PRO A 143 -1.05 -11.23 6.77
C PRO A 143 -0.02 -12.16 7.40
N CYS A 144 -0.42 -12.85 8.47
CA CYS A 144 0.42 -13.85 9.12
C CYS A 144 0.39 -15.16 8.32
N MET A 145 1.37 -16.05 8.53
CA MET A 145 1.48 -17.30 7.75
C MET A 145 0.20 -18.15 7.76
N ASN A 146 -0.53 -18.12 8.89
CA ASN A 146 -1.78 -18.84 9.06
C ASN A 146 -3.02 -18.12 8.50
N PHE A 147 -2.87 -16.90 7.96
CA PHE A 147 -3.93 -16.00 7.46
C PHE A 147 -5.07 -15.65 8.45
N ASN A 148 -5.07 -16.23 9.65
CA ASN A 148 -6.07 -15.99 10.69
C ASN A 148 -5.77 -14.73 11.51
N GLN A 149 -4.54 -14.22 11.42
CA GLN A 149 -4.09 -13.04 12.11
C GLN A 149 -3.39 -12.09 11.14
N THR A 150 -3.33 -10.84 11.54
CA THR A 150 -2.64 -9.78 10.81
C THR A 150 -1.67 -9.09 11.74
N MET A 151 -0.46 -8.93 11.25
CA MET A 151 0.57 -8.12 11.88
C MET A 151 0.59 -6.75 11.22
N TYR A 152 0.74 -5.71 12.04
CA TYR A 152 0.96 -4.36 11.57
C TYR A 152 2.40 -3.95 11.85
N GLU A 153 3.10 -3.50 10.83
CA GLU A 153 4.49 -3.05 10.92
C GLU A 153 4.54 -1.52 10.74
N ILE A 154 5.28 -0.83 11.60
CA ILE A 154 5.54 0.61 11.43
C ILE A 154 6.50 0.79 10.27
N VAL A 155 6.07 1.53 9.24
CA VAL A 155 6.90 1.86 8.08
C VAL A 155 7.40 3.30 8.09
N GLY A 156 6.78 4.18 8.88
CA GLY A 156 7.23 5.55 9.07
C GLY A 156 6.45 6.27 10.16
N TYR A 157 6.96 7.40 10.61
CA TYR A 157 6.34 8.30 11.57
C TYR A 157 6.74 9.74 11.24
N GLU A 158 5.90 10.70 11.63
CA GLU A 158 6.19 12.12 11.48
C GLU A 158 6.66 12.70 12.82
N TYR A 159 7.84 13.32 12.83
CA TYR A 159 8.32 14.11 13.95
C TYR A 159 7.57 15.44 13.97
N ARG A 160 6.37 15.47 14.57
CA ARG A 160 5.80 16.76 14.95
C ARG A 160 6.60 17.28 16.16
N GLN A 161 7.46 18.27 15.87
CA GLN A 161 8.13 19.10 16.87
C GLN A 161 7.12 20.03 17.52
#